data_AF-A0A7W8JQH1-F1
#
_entry.id   AF-A0A7W8JQH1-F1
#
_cell.length_a   1.000
_cell.length_b   1.000
_cell.length_c   1.000
_cell.angle_alpha   90.00
_cell.angle_beta   90.00
_cell.angle_gamma   90.00
#
_symmetry.space_group_name_H-M   'P 1'
#
loop_
_entity.id
_entity.type
_entity.pdbx_description
1 polymer ?
#
loop_
_entity_poly.entity_id
_entity_poly.type
_entity_poly.pdbx_seq_one_letter_code
_entity_poly.pdbx_strand_id
1 'polypeptide(L)'
;MTQPSTRATARTFTAHHIDRECGVVVHVQDYAVTIARTARGLIATVDGVQVPVLEADRILRTAARVEVMSEVLEAAPIGKPAACNLHKELGALGYRSHYALAAEVLGKPVPSLAALSAEDAATVRQYAYGQLGRVA
;
A
#
# COMPACT_ATOMS: atom_id res chain seq x y z
N MET A 1 4.71 -15.21 17.25
CA MET A 1 3.90 -15.20 16.01
C MET A 1 4.32 -13.99 15.20
N THR A 2 5.12 -14.17 14.16
CA THR A 2 5.56 -13.08 13.29
C THR A 2 4.40 -12.77 12.35
N GLN A 3 3.76 -11.61 12.48
CA GLN A 3 2.79 -11.14 11.49
C GLN A 3 3.46 -11.22 10.10
N PRO A 4 2.81 -11.75 9.05
CA PRO A 4 3.29 -11.54 7.70
C PRO A 4 3.32 -10.02 7.51
N SER A 5 4.51 -9.43 7.39
CA SER A 5 4.63 -7.97 7.26
C SER A 5 4.03 -7.60 5.91
N THR A 6 2.80 -7.11 5.93
CA THR A 6 2.18 -6.52 4.75
C THR A 6 3.13 -5.47 4.20
N ARG A 7 3.45 -5.58 2.90
CA ARG A 7 4.47 -4.76 2.28
C ARG A 7 4.04 -3.30 2.29
N ALA A 8 4.92 -2.38 2.67
CA ALA A 8 4.64 -0.95 2.57
C ALA A 8 4.78 -0.45 1.13
N THR A 9 3.76 0.28 0.67
CA THR A 9 3.74 1.05 -0.58
C THR A 9 4.42 2.40 -0.39
N ALA A 10 4.29 3.02 0.79
CA ALA A 10 5.01 4.24 1.14
C ALA A 10 5.35 4.26 2.63
N ARG A 11 6.47 4.90 2.97
CA ARG A 11 6.84 5.21 4.37
C ARG A 11 7.34 6.63 4.44
N THR A 12 6.90 7.35 5.47
CA THR A 12 7.46 8.65 5.84
C THR A 12 8.21 8.52 7.15
N PHE A 13 9.39 9.09 7.19
CA PHE A 13 10.30 9.06 8.33
C PHE A 13 10.58 10.48 8.79
N THR A 14 10.77 10.65 10.08
CA THR A 14 11.46 11.81 10.63
C THR A 14 12.94 11.45 10.76
N ALA A 15 13.80 12.23 10.12
CA ALA A 15 15.25 12.08 10.19
C ALA A 15 15.85 13.24 10.97
N HIS A 16 16.31 12.95 12.19
CA HIS A 16 16.89 13.92 13.11
C HIS A 16 18.39 14.05 12.89
N HIS A 17 18.83 15.22 12.44
CA HIS A 17 20.23 15.57 12.21
C HIS A 17 20.76 16.48 13.31
N ILE A 18 22.01 16.25 13.71
CA ILE A 18 22.67 17.03 14.74
C ILE A 18 24.10 17.33 14.27
N ASP A 19 24.36 18.59 13.96
CA ASP A 19 25.70 19.05 13.62
C ASP A 19 26.43 19.45 14.89
N ARG A 20 27.69 19.01 14.98
CA ARG A 20 28.57 19.31 16.11
C ARG A 20 29.89 19.90 15.63
N GLU A 21 30.30 20.98 16.27
CA GLU A 21 31.64 21.56 16.12
C GLU A 21 32.37 21.42 17.46
N CYS A 22 33.56 20.80 17.43
CA CYS A 22 34.35 20.52 18.63
C CYS A 22 33.57 19.81 19.76
N GLY A 23 32.60 18.95 19.40
CA GLY A 23 31.76 18.21 20.35
C GLY A 23 30.55 18.97 20.88
N VAL A 24 30.40 20.25 20.53
CA VAL A 24 29.24 21.10 20.90
C VAL A 24 28.20 21.04 19.78
N VAL A 25 26.93 20.85 20.15
CA VAL A 25 25.82 20.91 19.18
C VAL A 25 25.67 22.34 18.70
N VAL A 26 25.83 22.56 17.40
CA VAL A 26 25.71 23.88 16.76
C VAL A 26 24.44 24.00 15.92
N HIS A 27 23.90 22.87 15.44
CA HIS A 27 22.67 22.85 14.68
C HIS A 27 21.90 21.55 14.88
N VAL A 28 20.57 21.64 14.84
CA VAL A 28 19.65 20.50 14.87
C VAL A 28 18.62 20.72 13.80
N GLN A 29 18.39 19.71 12.97
CA GLN A 29 17.42 19.78 11.88
C GLN A 29 16.67 18.46 11.73
N ASP A 30 15.36 18.56 11.55
CA ASP A 30 14.51 17.43 11.26
C ASP A 30 14.05 17.48 9.81
N TYR A 31 14.19 16.36 9.10
CA TYR A 31 13.68 16.19 7.75
C TYR A 31 12.52 15.20 7.73
N ALA A 32 11.45 15.54 7.03
CA ALA A 32 10.37 14.62 6.71
C ALA A 32 10.69 13.92 5.38
N VAL A 33 11.18 12.68 5.45
CA VAL A 33 11.58 11.90 4.29
C VAL A 33 10.52 10.87 3.94
N THR A 34 9.89 10.98 2.78
CA THR A 34 8.97 9.95 2.28
C THR A 34 9.62 9.13 1.18
N ILE A 35 9.61 7.81 1.31
CA ILE A 35 9.99 6.85 0.27
C ILE A 35 8.73 6.12 -0.18
N ALA A 36 8.40 6.20 -1.46
CA ALA A 36 7.23 5.56 -2.05
C ALA A 36 7.61 4.62 -3.20
N ARG A 37 6.90 3.50 -3.31
CA ARG A 37 7.01 2.54 -4.40
C ARG A 37 6.07 2.93 -5.51
N THR A 38 6.59 2.90 -6.73
CA THR A 38 5.86 3.08 -7.97
C THR A 38 6.04 1.84 -8.85
N ALA A 39 5.26 1.74 -9.92
CA ALA A 39 5.43 0.68 -10.92
C ALA A 39 6.83 0.68 -11.59
N ARG A 40 7.54 1.81 -11.56
CA ARG A 40 8.85 1.99 -12.22
C ARG A 40 10.05 1.98 -11.26
N GLY A 41 9.81 1.79 -9.96
CA GLY A 41 10.86 1.83 -8.94
C GLY A 41 10.45 2.64 -7.72
N LEU A 42 11.44 3.17 -6.99
CA LEU A 42 11.20 4.02 -5.83
C LEU A 42 11.25 5.50 -6.24
N ILE A 43 10.44 6.31 -5.58
CA ILE A 43 10.54 7.77 -5.58
C ILE A 43 10.71 8.26 -4.14
N ALA A 44 11.34 9.41 -3.98
CA ALA A 44 11.58 10.00 -2.67
C ALA A 44 11.18 11.47 -2.65
N THR A 45 10.65 11.92 -1.52
CA THR A 45 10.50 13.34 -1.20
C THR A 45 11.17 13.64 0.14
N VAL A 46 11.71 14.85 0.26
CA VAL A 46 12.25 15.41 1.50
C VAL A 46 11.55 16.74 1.71
N ASP A 47 10.86 16.89 2.85
CA ASP A 47 10.04 18.06 3.18
C ASP A 47 9.04 18.42 2.08
N GLY A 48 8.49 17.39 1.43
CA GLY A 48 7.54 17.51 0.32
C GLY A 48 8.15 17.77 -1.05
N VAL A 49 9.47 18.00 -1.15
CA VAL A 49 10.18 18.21 -2.43
C VAL A 49 10.70 16.89 -2.96
N GLN A 50 10.43 16.58 -4.23
CA GLN A 50 10.94 15.36 -4.86
C GLN A 50 12.46 15.45 -5.04
N VAL A 51 13.16 14.42 -4.57
CA VAL A 51 14.62 14.29 -4.66
C VAL A 51 15.01 12.92 -5.23
N PRO A 52 16.23 12.74 -5.75
CA PRO A 52 16.77 11.43 -6.06
C PRO A 52 16.72 10.49 -4.84
N VAL A 53 16.36 9.22 -5.06
CA VAL A 53 16.27 8.24 -3.97
C VAL A 53 17.59 8.07 -3.21
N LEU A 54 18.72 8.18 -3.90
CA LEU A 54 20.04 8.13 -3.28
C LEU A 54 20.31 9.32 -2.34
N GLU A 55 19.73 10.48 -2.62
CA GLU A 55 19.87 11.66 -1.76
C GLU A 55 19.05 11.49 -0.48
N ALA A 56 17.80 11.06 -0.61
CA ALA A 56 16.97 10.71 0.54
C ALA A 56 17.60 9.58 1.40
N ASP A 57 18.18 8.55 0.76
CA ASP A 57 18.90 7.49 1.47
C ASP A 57 20.13 8.04 2.24
N ARG A 58 20.88 9.00 1.67
CA ARG A 58 21.97 9.67 2.41
C ARG A 58 21.45 10.42 3.63
N ILE A 59 20.37 11.19 3.50
CA ILE A 59 19.76 11.93 4.62
C ILE A 59 19.32 10.97 5.72
N LEU A 60 18.67 9.85 5.36
CA LEU A 60 18.26 8.83 6.33
C LEU A 60 19.46 8.15 7.00
N ARG A 61 20.52 7.82 6.25
CA ARG A 61 21.70 7.12 6.79
C ARG A 61 22.56 7.97 7.71
N THR A 62 22.62 9.27 7.46
CA THR A 62 23.47 10.21 8.20
C THR A 62 22.76 10.86 9.39
N ALA A 63 21.43 10.68 9.49
CA ALA A 63 20.67 11.11 10.64
C ALA A 63 21.16 10.45 11.94
N ALA A 64 21.21 11.24 13.02
CA ALA A 64 21.50 10.75 14.36
C ALA A 64 20.39 9.80 14.87
N ARG A 65 19.15 10.03 14.44
CA ARG A 65 18.00 9.18 14.74
C ARG A 65 17.00 9.21 13.59
N VAL A 66 16.41 8.06 13.29
CA VAL A 66 15.32 7.93 12.31
C VAL A 66 14.11 7.30 12.98
N GLU A 67 12.95 7.91 12.81
CA GLU A 67 11.68 7.40 13.30
C GLU A 67 10.70 7.23 12.14
N VAL A 68 9.87 6.17 12.16
CA VAL A 68 8.78 6.03 11.20
C VAL A 68 7.62 6.91 11.67
N MET A 69 7.28 7.93 10.87
CA MET A 69 6.16 8.83 11.13
C MET A 69 4.85 8.24 10.62
N SER A 70 4.86 7.64 9.43
CA SER A 70 3.69 6.99 8.85
C SER A 70 4.08 5.93 7.83
N GLU A 71 3.20 4.94 7.64
CA GLU A 71 3.32 3.99 6.54
C GLU A 71 1.98 3.71 5.87
N VAL A 72 2.03 3.52 4.55
CA VAL A 72 0.91 3.06 3.73
C VAL A 72 1.23 1.64 3.31
N LEU A 73 0.40 0.69 3.75
CA LEU A 73 0.57 -0.73 3.46
C LEU A 73 -0.21 -1.14 2.21
N GLU A 74 0.30 -2.12 1.47
CA GLU A 74 -0.46 -2.81 0.43
C GLU A 74 -1.70 -3.44 1.08
N ALA A 75 -2.86 -3.39 0.42
CA ALA A 75 -4.04 -4.02 0.98
C ALA A 75 -3.82 -5.55 1.07
N ALA A 76 -4.06 -6.12 2.25
CA ALA A 76 -3.93 -7.56 2.42
C ALA A 76 -4.95 -8.30 1.54
N PRO A 77 -4.55 -9.42 0.90
CA PRO A 77 -5.48 -10.23 0.14
C PRO A 77 -6.55 -10.83 1.05
N ILE A 78 -7.79 -10.94 0.57
CA ILE A 78 -8.93 -11.51 1.34
C ILE A 78 -8.72 -12.99 1.69
N GLY A 79 -7.83 -13.69 0.97
CA GLY A 79 -7.51 -15.08 1.22
C GLY A 79 -8.58 -16.08 0.81
N LYS A 80 -8.28 -17.38 0.95
CA LYS A 80 -9.13 -18.48 0.48
C LYS A 80 -10.54 -18.51 1.09
N PRO A 81 -10.72 -18.32 2.42
CA PRO A 81 -12.05 -18.42 3.02
C PRO A 81 -13.02 -17.35 2.50
N ALA A 82 -12.60 -16.08 2.50
CA ALA A 82 -13.42 -14.98 2.00
C ALA A 82 -13.67 -15.10 0.48
N ALA A 83 -12.66 -15.52 -0.28
CA ALA A 83 -12.82 -15.78 -1.71
C ALA A 83 -13.80 -16.92 -2.01
N CYS A 84 -13.84 -17.97 -1.17
CA CYS A 84 -14.81 -19.05 -1.29
C CYS A 84 -16.24 -18.54 -1.10
N ASN A 85 -16.45 -17.65 -0.13
CA ASN A 85 -17.76 -17.03 0.10
C ASN A 85 -18.16 -16.14 -1.07
N LEU A 86 -17.25 -15.29 -1.55
CA LEU A 86 -17.50 -14.46 -2.73
C LEU A 86 -17.81 -15.31 -3.98
N HIS A 87 -17.10 -16.43 -4.16
CA HIS A 87 -17.36 -17.36 -5.26
C HIS A 87 -18.77 -17.96 -5.17
N LYS A 88 -19.18 -18.42 -3.99
CA LYS A 88 -20.54 -18.97 -3.76
C LYS A 88 -21.62 -17.93 -4.00
N GLU A 89 -21.39 -16.72 -3.53
CA GLU A 89 -22.31 -15.59 -3.68
C GLU A 89 -22.51 -15.21 -5.14
N LEU A 90 -21.42 -15.04 -5.90
CA LEU A 90 -21.50 -14.77 -7.34
C LEU A 90 -22.22 -15.90 -8.11
N GLY A 91 -21.97 -17.15 -7.72
CA GLY A 91 -22.68 -18.30 -8.28
C GLY A 91 -24.18 -18.30 -7.96
N ALA A 92 -24.56 -17.90 -6.74
CA ALA A 92 -25.96 -17.76 -6.35
C ALA A 92 -26.68 -16.63 -7.11
N LEU A 93 -25.95 -15.59 -7.54
CA LEU A 93 -26.47 -14.54 -8.42
C LEU A 93 -26.52 -14.95 -9.90
N GLY A 94 -26.02 -16.14 -10.26
CA GLY A 94 -26.08 -16.70 -11.61
C GLY A 94 -24.89 -16.39 -12.50
N TYR A 95 -23.85 -15.72 -12.00
CA TYR A 95 -22.62 -15.52 -12.75
C TYR A 95 -21.88 -16.85 -12.87
N ARG A 96 -21.39 -17.18 -14.07
CA ARG A 96 -20.64 -18.45 -14.31
C ARG A 96 -19.13 -18.23 -14.39
N SER A 97 -18.70 -17.03 -14.80
CA SER A 97 -17.30 -16.68 -15.01
C SER A 97 -16.84 -15.64 -13.99
N HIS A 98 -16.73 -16.03 -12.72
CA HIS A 98 -16.47 -15.12 -11.59
C HIS A 98 -15.17 -14.31 -11.74
N TYR A 99 -14.11 -14.93 -12.27
CA TYR A 99 -12.83 -14.25 -12.49
C TYR A 99 -12.90 -13.25 -13.65
N ALA A 100 -13.66 -13.57 -14.70
CA ALA A 100 -13.86 -12.68 -15.84
C ALA A 100 -14.69 -11.47 -15.42
N LEU A 101 -15.76 -11.68 -14.65
CA LEU A 101 -16.55 -10.61 -14.04
C LEU A 101 -15.66 -9.71 -13.17
N ALA A 102 -14.87 -10.29 -12.27
CA ALA A 102 -13.97 -9.51 -11.42
C ALA A 102 -12.93 -8.73 -12.24
N ALA A 103 -12.41 -9.32 -13.32
CA ALA A 103 -11.46 -8.65 -14.19
C ALA A 103 -12.07 -7.49 -14.98
N GLU A 104 -13.31 -7.65 -15.45
CA GLU A 104 -14.09 -6.59 -16.10
C GLU A 104 -14.34 -5.43 -15.14
N VAL A 105 -14.88 -5.73 -13.95
CA VAL A 105 -15.22 -4.71 -12.94
C VAL A 105 -14.01 -3.92 -12.50
N LEU A 106 -12.87 -4.58 -12.31
CA LEU A 106 -11.66 -3.94 -11.78
C LEU A 106 -10.74 -3.41 -12.89
N GLY A 107 -11.07 -3.63 -14.17
CA GLY A 107 -10.23 -3.24 -15.30
C GLY A 107 -8.82 -3.86 -15.29
N LYS A 108 -8.62 -5.00 -14.61
CA LYS A 108 -7.32 -5.65 -14.44
C LYS A 108 -7.45 -7.18 -14.41
N PRO A 109 -6.43 -7.95 -14.84
CA PRO A 109 -6.49 -9.41 -14.77
C PRO A 109 -6.66 -9.92 -13.32
N VAL A 110 -7.64 -10.81 -13.09
CA VAL A 110 -7.89 -11.44 -11.79
C VAL A 110 -7.70 -12.95 -11.92
N PRO A 111 -6.50 -13.49 -11.65
CA PRO A 111 -6.26 -14.94 -11.73
C PRO A 111 -6.87 -15.72 -10.55
N SER A 112 -7.16 -15.03 -9.44
CA SER A 112 -7.74 -15.63 -8.24
C SER A 112 -8.48 -14.57 -7.41
N LEU A 113 -9.70 -14.91 -6.97
CA LEU A 113 -10.46 -14.07 -6.04
C LEU A 113 -9.76 -13.94 -4.68
N ALA A 114 -8.95 -14.93 -4.29
CA ALA A 114 -8.20 -14.89 -3.03
C ALA A 114 -7.12 -13.82 -2.99
N ALA A 115 -6.69 -13.31 -4.16
CA ALA A 115 -5.69 -12.26 -4.26
C ALA A 115 -6.29 -10.84 -4.24
N LEU A 116 -7.62 -10.71 -4.27
CA LEU A 116 -8.29 -9.41 -4.20
C LEU A 116 -8.07 -8.77 -2.84
N SER A 117 -8.01 -7.43 -2.80
CA SER A 117 -8.18 -6.69 -1.56
C SER A 117 -9.63 -6.77 -1.08
N ALA A 118 -9.87 -6.41 0.19
CA ALA A 118 -11.23 -6.34 0.72
C ALA A 118 -12.10 -5.33 -0.05
N GLU A 119 -11.51 -4.23 -0.50
CA GLU A 119 -12.15 -3.19 -1.30
C GLU A 119 -12.50 -3.70 -2.70
N ASP A 120 -11.55 -4.29 -3.42
CA ASP A 120 -11.78 -4.90 -4.73
C ASP A 120 -12.93 -5.92 -4.66
N ALA A 121 -12.91 -6.77 -3.62
CA ALA A 121 -13.94 -7.77 -3.40
C ALA A 121 -15.32 -7.15 -3.11
N ALA A 122 -15.37 -6.01 -2.41
CA ALA A 122 -16.60 -5.26 -2.17
C ALA A 122 -17.13 -4.61 -3.45
N THR A 123 -16.25 -4.00 -4.26
CA THR A 123 -16.61 -3.42 -5.57
C THR A 123 -17.21 -4.47 -6.50
N VAL A 124 -16.59 -5.66 -6.58
CA VAL A 124 -17.12 -6.77 -7.38
C VAL A 124 -18.50 -7.20 -6.90
N ARG A 125 -18.71 -7.28 -5.57
CA ARG A 125 -20.01 -7.59 -4.97
C ARG A 125 -21.05 -6.54 -5.34
N GLN A 126 -20.76 -5.26 -5.08
CA GLN A 126 -21.66 -4.15 -5.36
C GLN A 126 -22.07 -4.09 -6.84
N TYR A 127 -21.11 -4.30 -7.75
CA TYR A 127 -21.41 -4.40 -9.18
C TYR A 127 -22.35 -5.57 -9.47
N ALA A 128 -22.04 -6.77 -8.98
CA ALA A 128 -22.81 -7.97 -9.24
C ALA A 128 -24.27 -7.86 -8.77
N TYR A 129 -24.52 -7.27 -7.61
CA TYR A 129 -25.88 -6.98 -7.12
C TYR A 129 -26.53 -5.83 -7.89
N GLY A 130 -25.77 -4.77 -8.20
CA GLY A 130 -26.26 -3.60 -8.93
C GLY A 130 -26.78 -3.94 -10.32
N GLN A 131 -26.12 -4.86 -11.04
CA GLN A 131 -26.59 -5.39 -12.33
C GLN A 131 -27.96 -6.08 -12.26
N LEU A 132 -28.36 -6.53 -11.07
CA LEU A 132 -29.65 -7.17 -10.81
C LEU A 132 -30.66 -6.22 -10.15
N GLY A 133 -30.33 -4.93 -10.02
CA GLY A 133 -31.15 -3.95 -9.31
C GLY A 133 -31.23 -4.19 -7.80
N ARG A 134 -30.23 -4.87 -7.22
CA ARG A 134 -30.17 -5.22 -5.79
C ARG A 134 -29.03 -4.45 -5.09
N VAL A 135 -29.11 -4.40 -3.77
CA VAL A 135 -28.04 -3.87 -2.91
C VAL A 135 -27.25 -5.05 -2.35
N ALA A 136 -25.92 -4.96 -2.40
CA ALA A 136 -24.97 -5.97 -1.90
C ALA A 136 -24.79 -5.93 -0.38
#